data_AF-A0A968S555-F1
#
_entry.id   AF-A0A968S555-F1
#
_cell.length_a   1.000
_cell.length_b   1.000
_cell.length_c   1.000
_cell.angle_alpha   90.00
_cell.angle_beta   90.00
_cell.angle_gamma   90.00
#
_symmetry.space_group_name_H-M   'P 1'
#
loop_
_entity.id
_entity.type
_entity.pdbx_description
1 polymer ?
#
loop_
_entity_poly.entity_id
_entity_poly.type
_entity_poly.pdbx_seq_one_letter_code
_entity_poly.pdbx_strand_id
1 'polypeptide(L)'
;MTERLIPRSPAQRRPWSWMRQNLFNSWFNSLLTFVSLSLALWLAIAILSWTATVAQWEAVTANLRLYFAGRYPVELLWRVWASLGLIVTQTGLSWGILTPDVSLFNRGDLLIFGILALIFIGLTPTIGTTAAVILVAMLVLLLLGRSLGKNIAQNLPQLAKNRVFCLVNSLYPGAVVATGRRLFDPRKPR
;
A
#
# COMPACT_ATOMS: atom_id res chain seq x y z
N MET A 1 -5.57 -27.50 -43.59
CA MET A 1 -6.09 -26.42 -42.72
C MET A 1 -6.11 -26.96 -41.30
N THR A 2 -4.99 -26.89 -40.59
CA THR A 2 -4.82 -27.46 -39.25
C THR A 2 -5.19 -26.40 -38.21
N GLU A 3 -6.32 -26.60 -37.56
CA GLU A 3 -6.79 -25.77 -36.45
C GLU A 3 -5.78 -25.87 -35.30
N ARG A 4 -5.06 -24.78 -35.01
CA ARG A 4 -4.21 -24.70 -33.81
C ARG A 4 -5.12 -24.71 -32.59
N LEU A 5 -5.21 -25.84 -31.91
CA LEU A 5 -5.75 -25.95 -30.56
C LEU A 5 -4.93 -25.03 -29.64
N ILE A 6 -5.44 -23.83 -29.38
CA ILE A 6 -4.88 -22.93 -28.37
C ILE A 6 -5.12 -23.60 -27.01
N PRO A 7 -4.09 -23.98 -26.24
CA PRO A 7 -4.31 -24.54 -24.92
C PRO A 7 -5.05 -23.50 -24.08
N ARG A 8 -6.11 -23.92 -23.38
CA ARG A 8 -6.89 -23.03 -22.51
C ARG A 8 -5.93 -22.31 -21.54
N SER A 9 -6.00 -20.98 -21.51
CA SER A 9 -5.18 -20.14 -20.65
C SER A 9 -5.32 -20.56 -19.17
N PRO A 10 -4.21 -20.64 -18.39
CA PRO A 10 -4.24 -21.03 -16.99
C PRO A 10 -5.07 -20.11 -16.08
N ALA A 11 -5.47 -18.92 -16.59
CA ALA A 11 -6.27 -17.94 -15.87
C ALA A 11 -7.73 -18.39 -15.58
N GLN A 12 -8.19 -19.49 -16.20
CA GLN A 12 -9.57 -19.98 -16.07
C GLN A 12 -9.67 -21.31 -15.30
N ARG A 13 -8.85 -21.51 -14.26
CA ARG A 13 -9.06 -22.62 -13.32
C ARG A 13 -9.95 -22.16 -12.17
N ARG A 14 -11.08 -22.84 -11.98
CA ARG A 14 -11.89 -22.69 -10.75
C ARG A 14 -10.97 -22.92 -9.53
N PRO A 15 -11.04 -22.12 -8.45
CA PRO A 15 -10.14 -22.25 -7.30
C PRO A 15 -10.05 -23.68 -6.76
N TRP A 16 -11.18 -24.39 -6.73
CA TRP A 16 -11.26 -25.80 -6.37
C TRP A 16 -10.43 -26.72 -7.26
N SER A 17 -10.45 -26.50 -8.58
CA SER A 17 -9.69 -27.30 -9.54
C SER A 17 -8.18 -27.11 -9.35
N TRP A 18 -7.75 -25.89 -9.02
CA TRP A 18 -6.36 -25.61 -8.67
C TRP A 18 -5.96 -26.29 -7.35
N MET A 19 -6.78 -26.19 -6.30
CA MET A 19 -6.50 -26.82 -5.00
C MET A 19 -6.36 -28.34 -5.13
N ARG A 20 -7.28 -29.00 -5.85
CA ARG A 20 -7.21 -30.44 -6.08
C ARG A 20 -5.93 -30.85 -6.82
N GLN A 21 -5.51 -30.07 -7.81
CA GLN A 21 -4.30 -30.35 -8.61
C GLN A 21 -2.99 -30.09 -7.87
N ASN A 22 -2.98 -29.16 -6.89
CA ASN A 22 -1.75 -28.75 -6.21
C ASN A 22 -1.62 -29.35 -4.79
N LEU A 23 -2.70 -29.36 -4.01
CA LEU A 23 -2.69 -29.79 -2.61
C LEU A 23 -3.05 -31.28 -2.45
N PHE A 24 -3.99 -31.77 -3.27
CA PHE A 24 -4.55 -33.13 -3.14
C PHE A 24 -4.20 -34.04 -4.34
N ASN A 25 -3.04 -33.84 -4.97
CA ASN A 25 -2.68 -34.58 -6.18
C ASN A 25 -2.28 -36.05 -5.93
N SER A 26 -1.93 -36.38 -4.68
CA SER A 26 -1.50 -37.70 -4.24
C SER A 26 -1.96 -37.95 -2.80
N TRP A 27 -1.98 -39.22 -2.39
CA TRP A 27 -2.32 -39.59 -1.01
C TRP A 27 -1.40 -38.93 0.02
N PHE A 28 -0.08 -38.94 -0.24
CA PHE A 28 0.91 -38.30 0.63
C PHE A 28 0.68 -36.79 0.74
N ASN A 29 0.46 -36.10 -0.38
CA ASN A 29 0.19 -34.65 -0.37
C ASN A 29 -1.13 -34.31 0.31
N SER A 30 -2.14 -35.18 0.19
CA SER A 30 -3.41 -35.01 0.92
C SER A 30 -3.20 -35.10 2.42
N LEU A 31 -2.47 -36.13 2.91
CA LEU A 31 -2.13 -36.27 4.33
C LEU A 31 -1.31 -35.08 4.83
N LEU A 32 -0.28 -34.69 4.08
CA LEU A 32 0.57 -33.53 4.41
C LEU A 32 -0.25 -32.24 4.49
N THR A 33 -1.22 -32.06 3.59
CA THR A 33 -2.13 -30.90 3.60
C THR A 33 -2.99 -30.89 4.86
N PHE A 34 -3.59 -32.01 5.24
CA PHE A 34 -4.39 -32.10 6.48
C PHE A 34 -3.57 -31.82 7.73
N VAL A 35 -2.37 -32.40 7.83
CA VAL A 35 -1.47 -32.18 8.96
C VAL A 35 -1.04 -30.71 9.02
N SER A 36 -0.62 -30.14 7.88
CA SER A 36 -0.18 -28.74 7.80
C SER A 36 -1.31 -27.77 8.13
N LEU A 37 -2.53 -28.02 7.64
CA LEU A 37 -3.70 -27.21 7.94
C LEU A 37 -4.07 -27.29 9.42
N SER A 38 -4.04 -28.50 10.00
CA SER A 38 -4.34 -28.69 11.41
C SER A 38 -3.32 -27.98 12.30
N LEU A 39 -2.02 -28.07 11.97
CA LEU A 39 -0.95 -27.36 12.66
C LEU A 39 -1.13 -25.84 12.53
N ALA A 40 -1.43 -25.34 11.34
CA ALA A 40 -1.66 -23.91 11.10
C ALA A 40 -2.84 -23.37 11.90
N LEU A 41 -3.96 -24.12 11.95
CA LEU A 41 -5.13 -23.76 12.74
C LEU A 41 -4.82 -23.79 14.24
N TRP A 42 -4.13 -24.83 14.72
CA TRP A 42 -3.72 -24.91 16.11
C TRP A 42 -2.81 -23.74 16.50
N LEU A 43 -1.82 -23.41 15.67
CA LEU A 43 -0.92 -22.28 15.90
C LEU A 43 -1.67 -20.95 15.88
N ALA A 44 -2.59 -20.75 14.93
CA ALA A 44 -3.41 -19.54 14.86
C ALA A 44 -4.27 -19.37 16.12
N ILE A 45 -4.93 -20.43 16.58
CA ILE A 45 -5.73 -20.40 17.81
C ILE A 45 -4.84 -20.13 19.03
N ALA A 46 -3.67 -20.78 19.12
CA ALA A 46 -2.73 -20.57 20.21
C ALA A 46 -2.22 -19.13 20.27
N ILE A 47 -1.83 -18.55 19.12
CA ILE A 47 -1.39 -17.16 19.02
C ILE A 47 -2.52 -16.20 19.39
N LEU A 48 -3.74 -16.42 18.88
CA LEU A 48 -4.88 -15.56 19.18
C LEU A 48 -5.28 -15.63 20.65
N SER A 49 -5.30 -16.83 21.23
CA SER A 49 -5.56 -17.02 22.66
C SER A 49 -4.50 -16.32 23.51
N TRP A 50 -3.22 -16.53 23.21
CA TRP A 50 -2.13 -15.85 23.91
C TRP A 50 -2.21 -14.33 23.78
N THR A 51 -2.45 -13.82 22.57
CA THR A 51 -2.62 -12.39 22.27
C THR A 51 -3.73 -11.78 23.11
N ALA A 52 -4.87 -12.48 23.28
CA ALA A 52 -6.01 -11.96 24.01
C ALA A 52 -5.92 -12.12 25.53
N THR A 53 -5.21 -13.14 26.03
CA THR A 53 -5.29 -13.54 27.45
C THR A 53 -3.99 -13.41 28.23
N VAL A 54 -2.83 -13.58 27.59
CA VAL A 54 -1.52 -13.64 28.26
C VAL A 54 -0.63 -12.46 27.88
N ALA A 55 -0.75 -11.95 26.66
CA ALA A 55 0.11 -10.90 26.15
C ALA A 55 -0.06 -9.58 26.93
N GLN A 56 1.06 -9.07 27.46
CA GLN A 56 1.12 -7.80 28.18
C GLN A 56 1.28 -6.62 27.20
N TRP A 57 0.20 -6.22 26.55
CA TRP A 57 0.19 -5.12 25.58
C TRP A 57 0.63 -3.77 26.15
N GLU A 58 0.52 -3.59 27.47
CA GLU A 58 1.00 -2.39 28.16
C GLU A 58 2.50 -2.16 27.96
N ALA A 59 3.32 -3.22 27.95
CA ALA A 59 4.75 -3.09 27.69
C ALA A 59 5.03 -2.50 26.30
N VAL A 60 4.16 -2.78 25.32
CA VAL A 60 4.27 -2.23 23.97
C VAL A 60 3.82 -0.78 23.94
N THR A 61 2.62 -0.49 24.47
CA THR A 61 2.03 0.86 24.43
C THR A 61 2.81 1.86 25.27
N ALA A 62 3.33 1.47 26.44
CA ALA A 62 4.14 2.32 27.29
C ALA A 62 5.52 2.66 26.68
N ASN A 63 6.02 1.83 25.74
CA ASN A 63 7.36 1.96 25.18
C ASN A 63 7.37 2.23 23.66
N LEU A 64 6.25 2.66 23.06
CA LEU A 64 6.17 2.95 21.61
C LEU A 64 7.32 3.84 21.13
N ARG A 65 7.69 4.86 21.91
CA ARG A 65 8.82 5.74 21.60
C ARG A 65 10.13 4.97 21.46
N LEU A 66 10.38 4.00 22.33
CA LEU A 66 11.60 3.20 22.31
C LEU A 66 11.65 2.31 21.05
N TYR A 67 10.50 1.80 20.59
CA TYR A 67 10.44 0.99 19.37
C TYR A 67 10.62 1.81 18.10
N PHE A 68 10.05 3.01 18.02
CA PHE A 68 10.14 3.85 16.82
C PHE A 68 11.38 4.73 16.76
N ALA A 69 11.79 5.31 17.88
CA ALA A 69 12.90 6.26 17.95
C ALA A 69 14.14 5.70 18.66
N GLY A 70 14.06 4.52 19.28
CA GLY A 70 15.16 3.98 20.09
C GLY A 70 15.39 4.77 21.37
N ARG A 71 16.64 4.74 21.88
CA ARG A 71 17.09 5.51 23.05
C ARG A 71 17.45 6.97 22.70
N TYR A 72 16.80 7.55 21.71
CA TYR A 72 17.11 8.90 21.26
C TYR A 72 16.67 9.93 22.32
N PRO A 73 17.53 10.92 22.65
CA PRO A 73 17.20 11.92 23.65
C PRO A 73 15.99 12.75 23.23
N VAL A 74 15.12 13.05 24.19
CA VAL A 74 13.79 13.64 23.95
C VAL A 74 13.91 15.03 23.35
N GLU A 75 14.93 15.78 23.77
CA GLU A 75 15.22 17.14 23.35
C GLU A 75 15.60 17.22 21.87
N LEU A 76 16.10 16.11 21.30
CA LEU A 76 16.51 16.05 19.89
C LEU A 76 15.45 15.40 19.00
N LEU A 77 14.34 14.86 19.54
CA LEU A 77 13.33 14.14 18.75
C LEU A 77 12.77 14.94 17.57
N TRP A 78 12.81 16.27 17.63
CA TRP A 78 12.43 17.13 16.51
C TRP A 78 13.22 16.82 15.23
N ARG A 79 14.46 16.31 15.33
CA ARG A 79 15.28 15.91 14.18
C ARG A 79 14.71 14.68 13.47
N VAL A 80 14.16 13.75 14.24
CA VAL A 80 13.49 12.54 13.70
C VAL A 80 12.19 12.94 13.02
N TRP A 81 11.42 13.85 13.64
CA TRP A 81 10.21 14.38 13.00
C TRP A 81 10.53 15.20 11.75
N ALA A 82 11.61 15.97 11.75
CA ALA A 82 12.05 16.76 10.59
C ALA A 82 12.51 15.86 9.44
N SER A 83 13.29 14.80 9.71
CA SER A 83 13.70 13.85 8.67
C SER A 83 12.50 13.12 8.08
N LEU A 84 11.55 12.68 8.92
CA LEU A 84 10.30 12.09 8.46
C LEU A 84 9.48 13.08 7.62
N GLY A 85 9.39 14.35 8.04
CA GLY A 85 8.72 15.41 7.28
C GLY A 85 9.36 15.64 5.90
N LEU A 86 10.68 15.58 5.80
CA LEU A 86 11.40 15.67 4.52
C LEU A 86 11.04 14.50 3.60
N ILE A 87 11.05 13.27 4.13
CA ILE A 87 10.66 12.08 3.38
C ILE A 87 9.22 12.21 2.89
N VAL A 88 8.28 12.55 3.77
CA VAL A 88 6.87 12.75 3.44
C VAL A 88 6.67 13.81 2.36
N THR A 89 7.40 14.92 2.44
CA THR A 89 7.35 15.98 1.43
C THR A 89 7.85 15.49 0.07
N GLN A 90 8.97 14.78 0.04
CA GLN A 90 9.51 14.20 -1.20
C GLN A 90 8.58 13.14 -1.79
N THR A 91 7.95 12.31 -0.95
CA THR A 91 6.95 11.33 -1.38
C THR A 91 5.73 12.03 -1.98
N GLY A 92 5.21 13.08 -1.33
CA GLY A 92 4.09 13.87 -1.83
C GLY A 92 4.40 14.49 -3.18
N LEU A 93 5.53 15.18 -3.29
CA LEU A 93 6.00 15.78 -4.55
C LEU A 93 6.16 14.73 -5.65
N SER A 94 6.83 13.62 -5.36
CA SER A 94 7.04 12.54 -6.32
C SER A 94 5.71 12.00 -6.84
N TRP A 95 4.75 11.75 -5.94
CA TRP A 95 3.41 11.32 -6.31
C TRP A 95 2.71 12.34 -7.20
N GLY A 96 2.76 13.63 -6.84
CA GLY A 96 2.13 14.70 -7.62
C GLY A 96 2.67 14.81 -9.04
N ILE A 97 4.00 14.70 -9.19
CA ILE A 97 4.65 14.78 -10.49
C ILE A 97 4.35 13.53 -11.33
N LEU A 98 4.37 12.34 -10.72
CA LEU A 98 4.17 11.05 -11.41
C LEU A 98 2.74 10.84 -11.89
N THR A 99 1.78 11.40 -11.17
CA THR A 99 0.37 11.17 -11.45
C THR A 99 -0.40 12.51 -11.53
N PRO A 100 -0.12 13.36 -12.54
CA PRO A 100 -0.73 14.69 -12.64
C PRO A 100 -2.22 14.63 -13.03
N ASP A 101 -2.61 13.61 -13.80
CA ASP A 101 -3.94 13.48 -14.38
C ASP A 101 -4.98 12.84 -13.43
N VAL A 102 -4.55 12.27 -12.32
CA VAL A 102 -5.46 11.62 -11.34
C VAL A 102 -5.95 12.62 -10.29
N SER A 103 -7.26 12.64 -10.07
CA SER A 103 -7.89 13.49 -9.06
C SER A 103 -7.76 12.88 -7.66
N LEU A 104 -7.32 13.68 -6.68
CA LEU A 104 -7.24 13.29 -5.25
C LEU A 104 -8.58 13.10 -4.57
N PHE A 105 -9.63 13.70 -5.13
CA PHE A 105 -10.95 13.80 -4.49
C PHE A 105 -11.90 12.69 -4.96
N ASN A 106 -11.35 11.54 -5.36
CA ASN A 106 -12.19 10.37 -5.54
C ASN A 106 -12.65 9.87 -4.16
N ARG A 107 -13.85 9.28 -4.09
CA ARG A 107 -14.45 8.83 -2.82
C ARG A 107 -13.54 7.85 -2.07
N GLY A 108 -12.83 6.98 -2.80
CA GLY A 108 -11.90 6.00 -2.22
C GLY A 108 -10.69 6.66 -1.55
N ASP A 109 -10.04 7.62 -2.21
CA ASP A 109 -8.86 8.29 -1.66
C ASP A 109 -9.21 9.13 -0.42
N LEU A 110 -10.33 9.86 -0.48
CA LEU A 110 -10.84 10.62 0.67
C LEU A 110 -11.20 9.71 1.86
N LEU A 111 -11.76 8.53 1.59
CA LEU A 111 -12.07 7.56 2.62
C LEU A 111 -10.78 7.01 3.24
N ILE A 112 -9.76 6.70 2.45
CA ILE A 112 -8.47 6.21 2.95
C ILE A 112 -7.80 7.27 3.84
N PHE A 113 -7.66 8.51 3.36
CA PHE A 113 -7.05 9.58 4.16
C PHE A 113 -7.88 9.95 5.39
N GLY A 114 -9.21 9.91 5.27
CA GLY A 114 -10.13 10.13 6.39
C GLY A 114 -9.98 9.07 7.47
N ILE A 115 -9.96 7.79 7.10
CA ILE A 115 -9.71 6.69 8.05
C ILE A 115 -8.33 6.83 8.67
N LEU A 116 -7.30 7.15 7.89
CA LEU A 116 -5.94 7.28 8.40
C LEU A 116 -5.84 8.44 9.42
N ALA A 117 -6.49 9.57 9.14
CA ALA A 117 -6.59 10.68 10.09
C ALA A 117 -7.34 10.27 11.36
N LEU A 118 -8.46 9.54 11.24
CA LEU A 118 -9.20 9.02 12.39
C LEU A 118 -8.36 8.03 13.21
N ILE A 119 -7.55 7.19 12.58
CA ILE A 119 -6.61 6.29 13.28
C ILE A 119 -5.59 7.11 14.07
N PHE A 120 -4.98 8.13 13.48
CA PHE A 120 -4.01 8.98 14.20
C PHE A 120 -4.63 9.73 15.37
N ILE A 121 -5.88 10.17 15.24
CA ILE A 121 -6.64 10.80 16.32
C ILE A 121 -7.01 9.76 17.39
N GLY A 122 -7.45 8.57 17.00
CA GLY A 122 -7.82 7.49 17.92
C GLY A 122 -6.63 6.95 18.73
N LEU A 123 -5.41 7.06 18.18
CA LEU A 123 -4.17 6.70 18.87
C LEU A 123 -3.70 7.77 19.87
N THR A 124 -4.36 8.92 19.99
CA THR A 124 -3.97 9.97 20.95
C THR A 124 -3.71 9.49 22.38
N PRO A 125 -4.45 8.53 22.97
CA PRO A 125 -4.18 8.06 24.33
C PRO A 125 -2.88 7.24 24.43
N THR A 126 -2.40 6.66 23.33
CA THR A 126 -1.22 5.79 23.32
C THR A 126 0.06 6.52 22.93
N ILE A 127 0.00 7.44 21.95
CA ILE A 127 1.18 8.17 21.45
C ILE A 127 1.31 9.61 21.99
N GLY A 128 0.27 10.13 22.63
CA GLY A 128 0.20 11.51 23.09
C GLY A 128 -0.30 12.49 22.02
N THR A 129 -0.79 13.64 22.47
CA THR A 129 -1.44 14.66 21.63
C THR A 129 -0.48 15.29 20.63
N THR A 130 0.74 15.63 21.05
CA THR A 130 1.75 16.25 20.19
C THR A 130 2.11 15.36 19.00
N ALA A 131 2.34 14.07 19.23
CA ALA A 131 2.67 13.13 18.16
C ALA A 131 1.50 12.93 17.20
N ALA A 132 0.27 12.80 17.71
CA ALA A 132 -0.93 12.69 16.89
C ALA A 132 -1.11 13.92 15.98
N VAL A 133 -0.93 15.14 16.51
CA VAL A 133 -1.00 16.37 15.73
C VAL A 133 0.07 16.42 14.65
N ILE A 134 1.31 16.02 14.95
CA ILE A 134 2.40 15.96 13.97
C ILE A 134 2.06 14.97 12.85
N LEU A 135 1.53 13.78 13.17
CA LEU A 135 1.16 12.78 12.16
C LEU A 135 0.02 13.26 11.26
N VAL A 136 -1.00 13.92 11.82
CA VAL A 136 -2.07 14.53 11.02
C VAL A 136 -1.50 15.67 10.16
N ALA A 137 -0.61 16.50 10.70
CA ALA A 137 0.07 17.54 9.93
C ALA A 137 0.93 16.95 8.78
N MET A 138 1.54 15.77 8.97
CA MET A 138 2.24 15.06 7.91
C MET A 138 1.32 14.56 6.80
N LEU A 139 0.09 14.14 7.11
CA LEU A 139 -0.91 13.83 6.07
C LEU A 139 -1.25 15.06 5.25
N VAL A 140 -1.45 16.20 5.92
CA VAL A 140 -1.71 17.47 5.24
C VAL A 140 -0.50 17.86 4.38
N LEU A 141 0.72 17.75 4.91
CA LEU A 141 1.96 18.03 4.18
C LEU A 141 2.14 17.12 2.95
N LEU A 142 1.79 15.84 3.05
CA LEU A 142 1.81 14.91 1.93
C LEU A 142 0.86 15.37 0.80
N LEU A 143 -0.36 15.75 1.16
CA LEU A 143 -1.37 16.23 0.21
C LEU A 143 -0.97 17.56 -0.43
N LEU A 144 -0.38 18.47 0.34
CA LEU A 144 0.17 19.73 -0.16
C LEU A 144 1.34 19.48 -1.11
N GLY A 145 2.30 18.62 -0.72
CA GLY A 145 3.42 18.22 -1.56
C GLY A 145 2.93 17.61 -2.88
N ARG A 146 1.89 16.79 -2.84
CA ARG A 146 1.27 16.27 -4.06
C ARG A 146 0.63 17.35 -4.93
N SER A 147 -0.14 18.26 -4.33
CA SER A 147 -0.77 19.36 -5.06
C SER A 147 0.29 20.22 -5.77
N LEU A 148 1.38 20.55 -5.07
CA LEU A 148 2.54 21.24 -5.62
C LEU A 148 3.21 20.44 -6.75
N GLY A 149 3.47 19.16 -6.54
CA GLY A 149 4.07 18.29 -7.55
C GLY A 149 3.24 18.20 -8.83
N LYS A 150 1.91 18.14 -8.70
CA LYS A 150 0.98 18.17 -9.83
C LYS A 150 1.06 19.50 -10.58
N ASN A 151 1.04 20.63 -9.88
CA ASN A 151 1.19 21.95 -10.49
C ASN A 151 2.53 22.06 -11.26
N ILE A 152 3.62 21.53 -10.70
CA ILE A 152 4.94 21.52 -11.36
C ILE A 152 4.89 20.68 -12.65
N ALA A 153 4.32 19.48 -12.61
CA ALA A 153 4.22 18.61 -13.78
C ALA A 153 3.35 19.20 -14.91
N GLN A 154 2.30 19.95 -14.58
CA GLN A 154 1.47 20.64 -15.56
C GLN A 154 2.21 21.79 -16.25
N ASN A 155 3.05 22.52 -15.52
CA ASN A 155 3.86 23.60 -16.08
C ASN A 155 5.10 23.10 -16.85
N LEU A 156 5.60 21.91 -16.55
CA LEU A 156 6.80 21.31 -17.15
C LEU A 156 6.48 19.94 -17.78
N PRO A 157 5.78 19.88 -18.93
CA PRO A 157 5.33 18.63 -19.55
C PRO A 157 6.47 17.69 -19.97
N GLN A 158 7.70 18.23 -20.07
CA GLN A 158 8.92 17.46 -20.33
C GLN A 158 9.26 16.46 -19.22
N LEU A 159 8.89 16.73 -17.97
CA LEU A 159 9.11 15.82 -16.83
C LEU A 159 8.17 14.60 -16.88
N ALA A 160 6.91 14.84 -17.22
CA ALA A 160 5.90 13.79 -17.32
C ALA A 160 6.15 12.84 -18.52
N LYS A 161 6.80 13.32 -19.58
CA LYS A 161 7.06 12.55 -20.81
C LYS A 161 8.34 11.70 -20.76
N ASN A 162 9.13 11.79 -19.69
CA ASN A 162 10.41 11.08 -19.60
C ASN A 162 10.21 9.56 -19.45
N ARG A 163 11.05 8.74 -20.11
CA ARG A 163 10.85 7.27 -20.20
C ARG A 163 10.88 6.56 -18.85
N VAL A 164 11.69 7.05 -17.92
CA VAL A 164 11.76 6.54 -16.53
C VAL A 164 10.43 6.77 -15.79
N PHE A 165 9.78 7.91 -16.06
CA PHE A 165 8.50 8.29 -15.46
C PHE A 165 7.34 7.45 -16.00
N CYS A 166 7.33 7.14 -17.31
CA CYS A 166 6.35 6.22 -17.90
C CYS A 166 6.42 4.81 -17.31
N LEU A 167 7.62 4.29 -17.00
CA LEU A 167 7.78 2.97 -16.39
C LEU A 167 7.18 2.92 -14.98
N VAL A 168 7.47 3.92 -14.14
CA VAL A 168 6.92 4.01 -12.78
C VAL A 168 5.41 4.20 -12.80
N ASN A 169 4.86 5.01 -13.72
CA ASN A 169 3.41 5.20 -13.83
C ASN A 169 2.66 3.93 -14.29
N SER A 170 3.34 3.01 -15.00
CA SER A 170 2.75 1.73 -15.41
C SER A 170 2.51 0.76 -14.24
N LEU A 171 3.18 0.97 -13.10
CA LEU A 171 2.95 0.24 -11.85
C LEU A 171 1.70 0.70 -11.10
N TYR A 172 1.10 1.83 -11.48
CA TYR A 172 -0.23 2.25 -11.00
C TYR A 172 -1.32 1.73 -11.96
N PRO A 173 -2.05 0.66 -11.61
CA PRO A 173 -3.03 0.04 -12.52
C PRO A 173 -4.18 0.97 -12.93
N GLY A 174 -4.44 2.04 -12.16
CA GLY A 174 -5.45 3.05 -12.50
C GLY A 174 -5.11 3.96 -13.68
N ALA A 175 -3.82 4.16 -14.00
CA ALA A 175 -3.38 5.06 -15.07
C ALA A 175 -3.33 4.39 -16.46
N VAL A 176 -3.12 3.07 -16.50
CA VAL A 176 -3.02 2.29 -17.75
C VAL A 176 -4.32 2.36 -18.57
N VAL A 177 -5.48 2.45 -17.91
CA VAL A 177 -6.80 2.50 -18.57
C VAL A 177 -7.00 3.79 -19.39
N ALA A 178 -6.42 4.91 -18.95
CA ALA A 178 -6.54 6.20 -19.66
C ALA A 178 -5.60 6.31 -20.86
N THR A 179 -4.40 5.75 -20.75
CA THR A 179 -3.38 5.79 -21.82
C THR A 179 -3.67 4.78 -22.93
N GLY A 180 -4.19 3.59 -22.60
CA GLY A 180 -4.58 2.59 -23.61
C GLY A 180 -5.69 3.05 -24.54
N ARG A 181 -6.61 3.91 -24.06
CA ARG A 181 -7.75 4.42 -24.84
C ARG A 181 -7.35 5.48 -25.88
N ARG A 182 -6.19 6.14 -25.72
CA ARG A 182 -5.66 7.11 -26.71
C ARG A 182 -4.76 6.48 -27.78
N LEU A 183 -4.18 5.32 -27.50
CA LEU A 183 -3.33 4.59 -28.47
C LEU A 183 -4.14 3.67 -29.40
N PHE A 184 -5.32 3.21 -28.97
CA PHE A 184 -6.28 2.46 -29.77
C PHE A 184 -7.52 3.33 -30.09
N ASP A 185 -7.32 4.47 -30.75
CA ASP A 185 -8.43 5.14 -31.44
C ASP A 185 -8.43 4.70 -32.91
N PRO A 186 -9.38 3.84 -33.33
CA PRO A 186 -9.47 3.38 -34.72
C PRO A 186 -9.88 4.50 -35.71
N ARG A 187 -10.14 5.73 -35.23
CA ARG A 187 -10.56 6.87 -36.08
C ARG A 187 -9.44 7.77 -36.58
N LYS A 188 -8.17 7.51 -36.26
CA LYS A 188 -7.05 8.25 -36.85
C LYS A 188 -6.40 7.45 -37.99
N PRO A 189 -6.50 7.91 -39.26
CA PRO A 189 -5.70 7.35 -40.34
C PRO A 189 -4.20 7.64 -40.11
N ARG A 190 -3.36 6.71 -40.58
CA ARG A 190 -1.89 6.75 -40.49
C ARG A 190 -1.30 7.92 -41.26
#